data_AF-A0A6V8ESK9-F1
#
_entry.id   AF-A0A6V8ESK9-F1
#
_cell.length_a   1.000
_cell.length_b   1.000
_cell.length_c   1.000
_cell.angle_alpha   90.00
_cell.angle_beta   90.00
_cell.angle_gamma   90.00
#
_symmetry.space_group_name_H-M   'P 1'
#
loop_
_entity.id
_entity.type
_entity.pdbx_description
1 polymer ?
#
loop_
_entity_poly.entity_id
_entity_poly.type
_entity_poly.pdbx_seq_one_letter_code
_entity_poly.pdbx_strand_id
1 'polypeptide(L)'
;MWTDEDEAFMQRALDVAERGRGRVAPNPLVGCVLVKDGEVIAEGWHDHLGGLHAEQMAIHDAESKGKSPNGATAYVTLEPCNHYGRTPPCTEALLWSGVKHVIVAHPDPNPTVRGKGFQVLE
;
A
#
# COMPACT_ATOMS: atom_id res chain seq x y z
N MET A 1 6.28 13.85 12.24
CA MET A 1 4.97 13.58 12.87
C MET A 1 3.93 13.67 11.79
N TRP A 2 2.92 12.82 11.84
CA TRP A 2 1.77 12.85 10.95
C TRP A 2 0.92 14.08 11.23
N THR A 3 0.30 14.62 10.19
CA THR A 3 -0.76 15.63 10.29
C THR A 3 -2.10 14.95 10.60
N ASP A 4 -3.11 15.73 11.00
CA ASP A 4 -4.48 15.22 11.18
C ASP A 4 -5.04 14.58 9.90
N GLU A 5 -4.64 15.11 8.73
CA GLU A 5 -4.99 14.53 7.42
C GLU A 5 -4.31 13.17 7.20
N ASP A 6 -3.02 13.06 7.51
CA ASP A 6 -2.29 11.79 7.42
C ASP A 6 -2.94 10.70 8.30
N GLU A 7 -3.35 11.07 9.51
CA GLU A 7 -4.06 10.18 10.42
C GLU A 7 -5.41 9.73 9.85
N ALA A 8 -6.18 10.65 9.25
CA ALA A 8 -7.45 10.32 8.62
C ALA A 8 -7.30 9.39 7.41
N PHE A 9 -6.31 9.64 6.55
CA PHE A 9 -6.03 8.78 5.40
C PHE A 9 -5.48 7.41 5.81
N MET A 10 -4.65 7.36 6.85
CA MET A 10 -4.19 6.07 7.39
C MET A 10 -5.33 5.30 8.06
N GLN A 11 -6.23 5.97 8.78
CA GLN A 11 -7.43 5.33 9.32
C GLN A 11 -8.28 4.75 8.19
N ARG A 12 -8.41 5.45 7.05
CA ARG A 12 -9.07 4.90 5.87
C ARG A 12 -8.36 3.66 5.32
N ALA A 13 -7.02 3.65 5.29
CA ALA A 13 -6.25 2.49 4.86
C ALA A 13 -6.48 1.28 5.78
N LEU A 14 -6.57 1.49 7.10
CA LEU A 14 -6.93 0.43 8.06
C LEU A 14 -8.34 -0.11 7.79
N ASP A 15 -9.34 0.76 7.58
CA ASP A 15 -10.71 0.35 7.25
C ASP A 15 -10.77 -0.45 5.93
N VAL A 16 -9.93 -0.09 4.95
CA VAL A 16 -9.81 -0.82 3.68
C VAL A 16 -9.17 -2.19 3.90
N ALA A 17 -8.15 -2.31 4.75
CA ALA A 17 -7.48 -3.56 5.09
C ALA A 17 -8.45 -4.61 5.67
N GLU A 18 -9.44 -4.16 6.45
CA GLU A 18 -10.48 -5.01 7.05
C GLU A 18 -11.27 -5.82 6.03
N ARG A 19 -11.37 -5.35 4.78
CA ARG A 19 -12.03 -6.10 3.70
C ARG A 19 -11.35 -7.44 3.43
N GLY A 20 -10.04 -7.58 3.67
CA GLY A 20 -9.30 -8.84 3.52
C GLY A 20 -9.55 -9.86 4.64
N ARG A 21 -10.23 -9.47 5.73
CA ARG A 21 -10.35 -10.29 6.95
C ARG A 21 -10.92 -11.67 6.66
N GLY A 22 -10.25 -12.69 7.19
CA GLY A 22 -10.63 -14.10 7.05
C GLY A 22 -10.30 -14.74 5.70
N ARG A 23 -9.74 -13.99 4.73
CA ARG A 23 -9.46 -14.50 3.37
C ARG A 23 -7.99 -14.60 3.02
N VAL A 24 -7.14 -13.90 3.78
CA VAL A 24 -5.72 -13.75 3.43
C VAL A 24 -4.75 -14.44 4.39
N ALA A 25 -5.22 -15.04 5.49
CA ALA A 25 -4.35 -15.79 6.37
C ALA A 25 -3.63 -16.93 5.59
N PRO A 26 -2.32 -17.14 5.79
CA PRO A 26 -1.46 -16.60 6.85
C PRO A 26 -0.81 -15.22 6.56
N ASN A 27 -1.09 -14.59 5.42
CA ASN A 27 -0.57 -13.26 5.11
C ASN A 27 -1.23 -12.17 5.99
N PRO A 28 -0.56 -11.03 6.22
CA PRO A 28 -1.11 -9.93 6.99
C PRO A 28 -2.29 -9.25 6.28
N LEU A 29 -3.16 -8.62 7.06
CA LEU A 29 -4.13 -7.67 6.55
C LEU A 29 -3.41 -6.36 6.25
N VAL A 30 -3.41 -5.96 4.98
CA VAL A 30 -2.78 -4.73 4.52
C VAL A 30 -3.78 -3.94 3.71
N GLY A 31 -3.85 -2.64 3.96
CA GLY A 31 -4.60 -1.68 3.19
C GLY A 31 -3.67 -0.59 2.65
N CYS A 32 -4.00 -0.09 1.47
CA CYS A 32 -3.33 1.02 0.82
C CYS A 32 -4.37 1.99 0.27
N VAL A 33 -4.12 3.28 0.48
CA VAL A 33 -4.92 4.37 -0.10
C VAL A 33 -3.98 5.28 -0.87
N LEU A 34 -4.35 5.63 -2.10
CA LEU A 34 -3.66 6.64 -2.90
C LEU A 34 -4.41 7.97 -2.78
N VAL A 35 -3.70 9.01 -2.35
CA VAL A 35 -4.23 10.36 -2.16
C VAL A 35 -3.52 11.32 -3.08
N LYS A 36 -4.28 12.16 -3.79
CA LYS A 36 -3.74 13.20 -4.65
C LYS A 36 -4.58 14.46 -4.51
N ASP A 37 -3.91 15.59 -4.35
CA ASP A 37 -4.57 16.90 -4.17
C ASP A 37 -5.59 16.91 -3.01
N GLY A 38 -5.28 16.18 -1.92
CA GLY A 38 -6.14 16.05 -0.73
C GLY A 38 -7.32 15.06 -0.88
N GLU A 39 -7.43 14.38 -2.02
CA GLU A 39 -8.53 13.45 -2.29
C GLU A 39 -8.05 12.01 -2.43
N VAL A 40 -8.81 11.06 -1.88
CA VAL A 40 -8.61 9.63 -2.13
C VAL A 40 -8.98 9.31 -3.58
N ILE A 41 -7.98 8.95 -4.39
CA ILE A 41 -8.19 8.59 -5.80
C ILE A 41 -8.36 7.09 -6.01
N ALA A 42 -7.86 6.26 -5.08
CA ALA A 42 -7.94 4.80 -5.15
C ALA A 42 -7.72 4.12 -3.80
N GLU A 43 -8.22 2.88 -3.70
CA GLU A 43 -8.11 2.02 -2.53
C GLU A 43 -7.70 0.60 -2.94
N GLY A 44 -6.85 -0.03 -2.14
CA GLY A 44 -6.43 -1.41 -2.35
C GLY A 44 -6.26 -2.16 -1.05
N TRP A 45 -6.60 -3.44 -1.06
CA TRP A 45 -6.32 -4.37 0.01
C TRP A 45 -5.92 -5.72 -0.59
N HIS A 46 -5.19 -6.52 0.18
CA HIS A 46 -4.98 -7.92 -0.20
C HIS A 46 -6.30 -8.68 0.00
N ASP A 47 -6.91 -9.15 -1.10
CA ASP A 47 -8.27 -9.70 -1.09
C ASP A 47 -8.32 -11.22 -0.96
N HIS A 48 -7.32 -11.93 -1.50
CA HIS A 48 -7.15 -13.39 -1.41
C HIS A 48 -5.69 -13.81 -1.62
N LEU A 49 -5.33 -15.00 -1.14
CA LEU A 49 -3.98 -15.56 -1.28
C LEU A 49 -3.56 -15.69 -2.76
N GLY A 50 -2.39 -15.12 -3.08
CA GLY A 50 -1.85 -15.12 -4.44
C GLY A 50 -2.39 -14.03 -5.35
N GLY A 51 -3.37 -13.24 -4.87
CA GLY A 51 -3.79 -11.99 -5.51
C GLY A 51 -2.77 -10.87 -5.31
N LEU A 52 -3.09 -9.69 -5.84
CA LEU A 52 -2.27 -8.48 -5.66
C LEU A 52 -2.17 -8.11 -4.17
N HIS A 53 -1.03 -7.55 -3.78
CA HIS A 53 -0.90 -6.87 -2.49
C HIS A 53 -1.65 -5.53 -2.52
N ALA A 54 -1.85 -4.93 -1.34
CA ALA A 54 -2.67 -3.72 -1.19
C ALA A 54 -2.19 -2.57 -2.08
N GLU A 55 -0.89 -2.36 -2.17
CA GLU A 55 -0.26 -1.28 -2.94
C GLU A 55 -0.47 -1.47 -4.43
N GLN A 56 -0.24 -2.69 -4.94
CA GLN A 56 -0.49 -3.04 -6.33
C GLN A 56 -1.98 -2.98 -6.67
N MET A 57 -2.84 -3.39 -5.73
CA MET A 57 -4.29 -3.30 -5.89
C MET A 57 -4.76 -1.84 -5.94
N ALA A 58 -4.20 -0.95 -5.14
CA ALA A 58 -4.54 0.48 -5.15
C ALA A 58 -4.10 1.16 -6.46
N ILE A 59 -2.92 0.79 -6.99
CA ILE A 59 -2.46 1.24 -8.31
C ILE A 59 -3.42 0.74 -9.41
N HIS A 60 -3.76 -0.55 -9.39
CA HIS A 60 -4.69 -1.16 -10.34
C HIS A 60 -6.08 -0.48 -10.28
N ASP A 61 -6.60 -0.23 -9.09
CA ASP A 61 -7.87 0.46 -8.87
C ASP A 61 -7.83 1.89 -9.46
N ALA A 62 -6.75 2.65 -9.22
CA ALA A 62 -6.56 3.97 -9.80
C ALA A 62 -6.61 3.94 -11.34
N GLU A 63 -5.83 3.05 -11.95
CA GLU A 63 -5.75 2.89 -13.40
C GLU A 63 -7.12 2.49 -14.00
N SER A 64 -7.83 1.56 -13.34
CA SER A 64 -9.17 1.12 -13.77
C SER A 64 -10.20 2.25 -13.74
N LYS A 65 -10.01 3.23 -12.85
CA LYS A 65 -10.84 4.44 -12.72
C LYS A 65 -10.37 5.60 -13.62
N GLY A 66 -9.32 5.39 -14.43
CA GLY A 66 -8.73 6.44 -15.27
C GLY A 66 -8.02 7.52 -14.45
N LYS A 67 -7.60 7.21 -13.22
CA LYS A 67 -6.82 8.10 -12.35
C LYS A 67 -5.34 7.72 -12.43
N SER A 68 -4.47 8.73 -12.38
CA SER A 68 -3.02 8.50 -12.39
C SER A 68 -2.46 8.55 -10.95
N PRO A 69 -1.76 7.49 -10.49
CA PRO A 69 -1.01 7.50 -9.24
C PRO A 69 0.18 8.48 -9.22
N ASN A 70 0.63 8.96 -10.38
CA ASN A 70 1.80 9.83 -10.48
C ASN A 70 1.60 11.12 -9.67
N GLY A 71 2.53 11.40 -8.76
CA GLY A 71 2.51 12.54 -7.86
C GLY A 71 1.67 12.33 -6.59
N ALA A 72 0.99 11.19 -6.43
CA ALA A 72 0.18 10.89 -5.24
C ALA A 72 1.04 10.53 -4.02
N THR A 73 0.41 10.57 -2.85
CA THR A 73 0.90 9.97 -1.61
C THR A 73 0.19 8.63 -1.38
N ALA A 74 0.96 7.57 -1.14
CA ALA A 74 0.43 6.27 -0.72
C ALA A 74 0.45 6.16 0.81
N TYR A 75 -0.69 5.83 1.41
CA TYR A 75 -0.79 5.49 2.83
C TYR A 75 -0.95 3.99 2.96
N VAL A 76 0.04 3.30 3.54
CA VAL A 76 0.11 1.84 3.62
C VAL A 76 0.18 1.39 5.08
N THR A 77 -0.64 0.42 5.46
CA THR A 77 -0.73 -0.01 6.87
C THR A 77 0.46 -0.84 7.35
N LEU A 78 1.28 -1.36 6.43
CA LEU A 78 2.47 -2.16 6.71
C LEU A 78 3.58 -1.80 5.72
N GLU A 79 4.84 -1.94 6.11
CA GLU A 79 5.99 -1.71 5.23
C GLU A 79 5.86 -2.48 3.90
N PRO A 80 5.97 -1.78 2.75
CA PRO A 80 5.87 -2.42 1.45
C PRO A 80 6.92 -3.49 1.23
N CYS A 81 6.50 -4.62 0.67
CA CYS A 81 7.43 -5.73 0.44
C CYS A 81 8.52 -5.36 -0.58
N ASN A 82 9.76 -5.72 -0.26
CA ASN A 82 10.94 -5.48 -1.10
C ASN A 82 11.65 -6.78 -1.52
N HIS A 83 10.87 -7.77 -1.96
CA HIS A 83 11.40 -9.05 -2.41
C HIS A 83 10.54 -9.59 -3.55
N TYR A 84 11.17 -10.38 -4.41
CA TYR A 84 10.49 -11.04 -5.52
C TYR A 84 9.80 -12.30 -5.02
N GLY A 85 8.47 -12.28 -5.09
CA GLY A 85 7.61 -13.43 -4.82
C GLY A 85 6.94 -13.92 -6.11
N ARG A 86 5.62 -14.13 -6.04
CA ARG A 86 4.79 -14.39 -7.24
C ARG A 86 4.52 -13.12 -8.05
N THR A 87 4.49 -11.98 -7.37
CA THR A 87 4.39 -10.64 -7.97
C THR A 87 5.72 -9.89 -7.78
N PRO A 88 6.01 -8.88 -8.62
CA PRO A 88 7.11 -7.94 -8.37
C PRO A 88 6.95 -7.23 -7.01
N PRO A 89 8.05 -6.75 -6.40
CA PRO A 89 8.01 -6.01 -5.15
C PRO A 89 7.02 -4.82 -5.18
N CYS A 90 6.35 -4.58 -4.06
CA CYS A 90 5.43 -3.43 -3.94
C CYS A 90 6.19 -2.10 -3.97
N THR A 91 7.43 -2.07 -3.46
CA THR A 91 8.32 -0.92 -3.56
C THR A 91 8.56 -0.50 -5.01
N GLU A 92 8.87 -1.45 -5.90
CA GLU A 92 9.07 -1.18 -7.33
C GLU A 92 7.78 -0.69 -8.00
N ALA A 93 6.64 -1.31 -7.68
CA ALA A 93 5.34 -0.90 -8.22
C ALA A 93 5.00 0.55 -7.84
N LEU A 94 5.21 0.92 -6.58
CA LEU A 94 5.00 2.30 -6.10
C LEU A 94 5.92 3.28 -6.83
N LEU A 95 7.22 2.97 -6.94
CA LEU A 95 8.20 3.80 -7.67
C LEU A 95 7.82 3.99 -9.14
N TRP A 96 7.49 2.90 -9.85
CA TRP A 96 7.14 2.96 -11.27
C TRP A 96 5.80 3.64 -11.54
N SER A 97 4.86 3.59 -10.61
CA SER A 97 3.60 4.32 -10.71
C SER A 97 3.75 5.85 -10.58
N GLY A 98 4.93 6.31 -10.14
CA GLY A 98 5.23 7.73 -9.93
C GLY A 98 4.68 8.27 -8.61
N VAL A 99 4.30 7.41 -7.66
CA VAL A 99 3.96 7.84 -6.29
C VAL A 99 5.13 8.63 -5.70
N LYS A 100 4.83 9.78 -5.14
CA LYS A 100 5.83 10.74 -4.67
C LYS A 100 6.22 10.53 -3.21
N HIS A 101 5.24 10.14 -2.39
CA HIS A 101 5.43 9.94 -0.96
C HIS A 101 4.76 8.63 -0.54
N VAL A 102 5.41 7.90 0.37
CA VAL A 102 4.82 6.69 0.97
C VAL A 102 4.85 6.87 2.49
N ILE A 103 3.66 6.89 3.09
CA ILE A 103 3.47 7.01 4.53
C ILE A 103 3.04 5.65 5.05
N VAL A 104 3.78 5.12 6.02
CA VAL A 104 3.63 3.74 6.48
C VAL A 104 3.34 3.69 7.97
N ALA A 105 2.31 2.94 8.37
CA ALA A 105 1.91 2.84 9.78
C ALA A 105 2.83 1.96 10.63
N HIS A 106 3.27 0.83 10.08
CA HIS A 106 4.06 -0.14 10.84
C HIS A 106 5.20 -0.74 10.01
N PRO A 107 6.43 -0.86 10.55
CA PRO A 107 7.49 -1.65 9.92
C PRO A 107 7.05 -3.12 9.78
N ASP A 108 7.59 -3.86 8.81
CA ASP A 108 7.31 -5.29 8.72
C ASP A 108 7.96 -6.02 9.92
N PRO A 109 7.18 -6.68 10.80
CA PRO A 109 7.73 -7.33 11.99
C PRO A 109 8.45 -8.65 11.65
N ASN A 110 8.33 -9.17 10.43
CA ASN A 110 8.92 -10.44 10.07
C ASN A 110 10.44 -10.31 9.84
N PRO A 111 11.28 -10.87 10.73
CA PRO A 111 12.74 -10.75 10.62
C PRO A 111 13.32 -11.53 9.42
N THR A 112 12.51 -12.40 8.80
CA THR A 112 12.88 -13.18 7.62
C THR A 112 12.42 -12.55 6.31
N VAL A 113 11.45 -11.62 6.36
CA VAL A 113 11.23 -10.72 5.24
C VAL A 113 12.50 -9.89 5.12
N ARG A 114 12.98 -9.72 3.89
CA ARG A 114 14.12 -8.85 3.58
C ARG A 114 13.68 -7.39 3.73
N GLY A 115 13.29 -7.02 4.96
CA GLY A 115 12.86 -5.69 5.39
C GLY A 115 13.94 -4.69 5.04
N LYS A 116 13.65 -3.93 4.01
CA LYS A 116 14.43 -2.83 3.41
C LYS A 116 13.49 -2.00 2.53
N GLY A 117 12.18 -2.09 2.75
CA GLY A 117 11.18 -1.37 1.96
C GLY A 117 11.39 0.13 2.11
N PHE A 118 11.60 0.58 3.34
CA PHE A 118 11.94 1.98 3.62
C PHE A 118 13.21 2.44 2.88
N GLN A 119 14.26 1.63 2.85
CA GLN A 119 15.54 1.99 2.19
C GLN A 119 15.41 2.19 0.67
N VAL A 120 14.41 1.58 0.03
CA VAL A 120 14.15 1.74 -1.40
C VAL A 120 13.24 2.93 -1.70
N LEU A 121 12.47 3.38 -0.71
CA LEU A 121 11.50 4.47 -0.84
C LEU A 121 12.00 5.81 -0.29
N GLU A 122 13.20 5.86 0.30
CA GLU A 122 13.90 7.07 0.73
C GLU A 122 14.52 7.87 -0.43
#